data_AF-A0A2V2E0G3-F1
#
_entry.id   AF-A0A2V2E0G3-F1
#
_cell.length_a   1.000
_cell.length_b   1.000
_cell.length_c   1.000
_cell.angle_alpha   90.00
_cell.angle_beta   90.00
_cell.angle_gamma   90.00
#
_symmetry.space_group_name_H-M   'P 1'
#
loop_
_entity.id
_entity.type
_entity.pdbx_description
1 polymer ?
#
loop_
_entity_poly.entity_id
_entity_poly.type
_entity_poly.pdbx_seq_one_letter_code
_entity_poly.pdbx_strand_id
1 'polypeptide(L)'
;MFDDILAFCRQSNNKKAVEIGAGTGKATSPFLDKGLDVTAIDISENMSAFLKKRFSGNEKFNVITSTFEDVKLSNDSYDLIYAASAFHWVDAEIGCPKAFDLLKKDGVIALFRYNIIAKVGDTVFEQMQKAYEKYYYSFYTSNNRPIKKTKKDLIKPSEIFISFRFEDLKIMVLTR
;
A
#
# COMPACT_ATOMS: atom_id res chain seq x y z
N MET A 1 -11.34 -5.40 -6.29
CA MET A 1 -10.08 -5.17 -5.54
C MET A 1 -10.31 -5.19 -4.03
N PHE A 2 -11.02 -4.21 -3.47
CA PHE A 2 -11.21 -4.14 -2.00
C PHE A 2 -12.02 -5.33 -1.46
N ASP A 3 -13.06 -5.76 -2.18
CA ASP A 3 -13.81 -6.98 -1.85
C ASP A 3 -12.93 -8.23 -1.92
N ASP A 4 -12.08 -8.31 -2.95
CA ASP A 4 -11.14 -9.43 -3.09
C ASP A 4 -10.17 -9.49 -1.90
N ILE A 5 -9.63 -8.35 -1.46
CA ILE A 5 -8.77 -8.26 -0.26
C ILE A 5 -9.53 -8.76 0.98
N LEU A 6 -10.77 -8.30 1.18
CA LEU A 6 -11.56 -8.69 2.35
C LEU A 6 -11.99 -10.16 2.33
N ALA A 7 -12.02 -10.80 1.16
CA ALA A 7 -12.26 -12.24 1.03
C ALA A 7 -11.09 -13.09 1.55
N PHE A 8 -9.88 -12.53 1.66
CA PHE A 8 -8.76 -13.19 2.35
C PHE A 8 -8.87 -13.10 3.87
N CYS A 9 -9.47 -12.03 4.39
CA CYS A 9 -9.68 -11.88 5.82
C CYS A 9 -10.76 -12.85 6.28
N ARG A 10 -10.55 -13.50 7.44
CA ARG A 10 -11.58 -14.32 8.09
C ARG A 10 -12.89 -13.57 8.26
N GLN A 11 -14.00 -14.29 8.25
CA GLN A 11 -15.30 -13.68 8.57
C GLN A 11 -15.34 -13.34 10.06
N SER A 12 -15.45 -12.06 10.35
CA SER A 12 -15.59 -11.53 11.70
C SER A 12 -16.40 -10.23 11.64
N ASN A 13 -17.16 -9.99 12.70
CA ASN A 13 -17.80 -8.70 12.91
C ASN A 13 -16.74 -7.70 13.41
N ASN A 14 -16.82 -6.44 12.97
CA ASN A 14 -15.94 -5.35 13.40
C ASN A 14 -14.44 -5.60 13.15
N LYS A 15 -14.09 -5.93 11.89
CA LYS A 15 -12.69 -6.04 11.45
C LYS A 15 -11.92 -4.74 11.68
N LYS A 16 -10.71 -4.86 12.23
CA LYS A 16 -9.77 -3.75 12.43
C LYS A 16 -8.71 -3.73 11.34
N ALA A 17 -8.40 -2.54 10.83
CA ALA A 17 -7.38 -2.36 9.82
C ALA A 17 -6.41 -1.23 10.13
N VAL A 18 -5.16 -1.40 9.69
CA VAL A 18 -4.14 -0.35 9.65
C VAL A 18 -3.84 0.01 8.21
N GLU A 19 -3.91 1.30 7.87
CA GLU A 19 -3.41 1.83 6.61
C GLU A 19 -2.05 2.49 6.81
N ILE A 20 -1.05 2.03 6.05
CA ILE A 20 0.29 2.60 6.03
C ILE A 20 0.37 3.63 4.90
N GLY A 21 0.66 4.88 5.24
CA GLY A 21 0.80 5.99 4.29
C GLY A 21 -0.53 6.34 3.61
N ALA A 22 -1.52 6.73 4.40
CA ALA A 22 -2.89 6.94 3.94
C ALA A 22 -3.06 8.12 2.96
N GLY A 23 -2.19 9.12 3.01
CA GLY A 23 -2.20 10.32 2.19
C GLY A 23 -3.56 11.02 2.22
N THR A 24 -4.23 11.06 1.07
CA THR A 24 -5.55 11.71 0.93
C THR A 24 -6.73 10.80 1.29
N GLY A 25 -6.47 9.55 1.69
CA GLY A 25 -7.48 8.61 2.17
C GLY A 25 -8.33 7.96 1.08
N LYS A 26 -7.79 7.87 -0.15
CA LYS A 26 -8.46 7.21 -1.27
C LYS A 26 -8.64 5.71 -1.04
N ALA A 27 -7.67 5.06 -0.39
CA ALA A 27 -7.77 3.65 -0.03
C ALA A 27 -8.43 3.45 1.34
N THR A 28 -8.41 4.44 2.24
CA THR A 28 -9.20 4.44 3.49
C THR A 28 -10.70 4.29 3.24
N SER A 29 -11.26 5.14 2.35
CA SER A 29 -12.72 5.27 2.18
C SER A 29 -13.41 3.94 1.87
N PRO A 30 -12.95 3.12 0.90
CA PRO A 30 -13.64 1.88 0.57
C PRO A 30 -13.65 0.82 1.68
N PHE A 31 -12.72 0.87 2.64
CA PHE A 31 -12.71 -0.02 3.81
C PHE A 31 -13.63 0.51 4.92
N LEU A 32 -13.66 1.83 5.14
CA LEU A 32 -14.63 2.46 6.04
C LEU A 32 -16.07 2.22 5.57
N ASP A 33 -16.34 2.34 4.25
CA ASP A 33 -17.65 2.08 3.65
C ASP A 33 -18.11 0.64 3.84
N LYS A 34 -17.16 -0.29 4.05
CA LYS A 34 -17.42 -1.71 4.36
C LYS A 34 -17.48 -2.00 5.86
N GLY A 35 -17.44 -0.96 6.68
CA GLY A 35 -17.63 -1.03 8.12
C GLY A 35 -16.41 -1.47 8.92
N LEU A 36 -15.20 -1.42 8.33
CA LEU A 36 -13.97 -1.67 9.07
C LEU A 36 -13.65 -0.50 10.02
N ASP A 37 -13.06 -0.83 11.16
CA ASP A 37 -12.41 0.13 12.08
C ASP A 37 -10.98 0.38 11.57
N VAL A 38 -10.73 1.56 11.00
CA VAL A 38 -9.51 1.89 10.29
C VAL A 38 -8.67 2.89 11.08
N THR A 39 -7.45 2.48 11.43
CA THR A 39 -6.38 3.37 11.89
C THR A 39 -5.45 3.69 10.73
N ALA A 40 -5.51 4.92 10.24
CA ALA A 40 -4.60 5.44 9.21
C ALA A 40 -3.32 5.99 9.83
N ILE A 41 -2.19 5.76 9.17
CA ILE A 41 -0.90 6.33 9.54
C ILE A 41 -0.40 7.17 8.37
N ASP A 42 0.01 8.40 8.65
CA ASP A 42 0.68 9.25 7.68
C ASP A 42 1.76 10.10 8.37
N ILE A 43 2.93 10.24 7.75
CA ILE A 43 4.01 11.05 8.31
C ILE A 43 3.70 12.54 8.26
N SER A 44 2.84 12.97 7.33
CA SER A 44 2.52 14.38 7.14
C SER A 44 1.42 14.83 8.10
N GLU A 45 1.74 15.84 8.91
CA GLU A 45 0.75 16.54 9.74
C GLU A 45 -0.40 17.11 8.91
N ASN A 46 -0.09 17.67 7.73
CA ASN A 46 -1.08 18.23 6.81
C ASN A 46 -2.04 17.15 6.28
N MET A 47 -1.52 15.97 5.91
CA MET A 47 -2.37 14.85 5.47
C MET A 47 -3.20 14.30 6.63
N SER A 48 -2.61 14.17 7.82
CA SER A 48 -3.34 13.74 9.01
C SER A 48 -4.48 14.69 9.37
N ALA A 49 -4.25 16.01 9.32
CA ALA A 49 -5.30 17.02 9.52
C ALA A 49 -6.39 16.95 8.44
N PHE A 50 -5.99 16.77 7.17
CA PHE A 50 -6.92 16.57 6.06
C PHE A 50 -7.80 15.34 6.26
N LEU A 51 -7.22 14.21 6.66
CA LEU A 51 -7.93 12.96 6.92
C LEU A 51 -8.92 13.09 8.07
N LYS A 52 -8.52 13.72 9.18
CA LYS A 52 -9.43 14.03 10.32
C LYS A 52 -10.66 14.81 9.85
N LYS A 53 -10.45 15.82 8.99
CA LYS A 53 -11.56 16.61 8.43
C LYS A 53 -12.40 15.81 7.44
N ARG A 54 -11.75 15.04 6.55
CA ARG A 54 -12.43 14.27 5.49
C ARG A 54 -13.38 13.23 6.07
N PHE A 55 -12.98 12.56 7.14
CA PHE A 55 -13.74 11.49 7.77
C PHE A 55 -14.32 11.91 9.13
N SER A 56 -14.51 13.23 9.34
CA SER A 56 -15.11 13.75 10.56
C SER A 56 -16.51 13.16 10.78
N GLY A 57 -16.76 12.62 11.98
CA GLY A 57 -18.04 11.98 12.32
C GLY A 57 -18.11 10.49 12.00
N ASN A 58 -17.07 9.89 11.40
CA ASN A 58 -16.96 8.45 11.31
C ASN A 58 -16.24 7.90 12.55
N GLU A 59 -17.00 7.27 13.46
CA GLU A 59 -16.48 6.70 14.71
C GLU A 59 -15.52 5.52 14.49
N LYS A 60 -15.51 4.93 13.29
CA LYS A 60 -14.63 3.83 12.89
C LYS A 60 -13.35 4.32 12.22
N PHE A 61 -13.05 5.62 12.28
CA PHE A 61 -11.84 6.19 11.70
C PHE A 61 -10.96 6.85 12.77
N ASN A 62 -9.69 6.47 12.76
CA ASN A 62 -8.64 7.13 13.51
C ASN A 62 -7.45 7.43 12.58
N VAL A 63 -6.69 8.49 12.87
CA VAL A 63 -5.46 8.80 12.16
C VAL A 63 -4.35 9.22 13.12
N ILE A 64 -3.17 8.66 12.90
CA ILE A 64 -1.96 8.90 13.69
C ILE A 64 -0.92 9.54 12.78
N THR A 65 -0.42 10.71 13.18
CA THR A 65 0.71 11.34 12.49
C THR A 65 2.02 10.68 12.93
N SER A 66 2.58 9.80 12.11
CA SER A 66 3.82 9.07 12.43
C SER A 66 4.38 8.36 11.20
N THR A 67 5.62 7.87 11.30
CA THR A 67 6.14 6.83 10.41
C THR A 67 5.50 5.48 10.78
N PHE A 68 5.54 4.49 9.88
CA PHE A 68 5.09 3.16 10.24
C PHE A 68 6.08 2.48 11.20
N GLU A 69 7.35 2.85 11.15
CA GLU A 69 8.43 2.35 11.98
C GLU A 69 8.26 2.76 13.45
N ASP A 70 7.88 4.02 13.70
CA ASP A 70 7.86 4.57 15.05
C ASP A 70 6.54 4.39 15.80
N VAL A 71 5.41 4.35 15.07
CA VAL A 71 4.07 4.29 15.67
C VAL A 71 3.93 3.12 16.65
N LYS A 72 3.30 3.34 17.80
CA LYS A 72 3.03 2.26 18.76
C LYS A 72 1.59 1.78 18.60
N LEU A 73 1.45 0.51 18.23
CA LEU A 73 0.18 -0.17 18.04
C LEU A 73 0.21 -1.50 18.80
N SER A 74 -0.96 -2.01 19.14
CA SER A 74 -1.10 -3.29 19.84
C SER A 74 -0.84 -4.47 18.90
N ASN A 75 -0.04 -5.43 19.36
CA ASN A 75 0.19 -6.70 18.68
C ASN A 75 -1.08 -7.58 18.66
N ASP A 76 -1.15 -8.56 17.76
CA ASP A 76 -2.26 -9.52 17.63
C ASP A 76 -3.66 -8.85 17.61
N SER A 77 -3.76 -7.68 16.98
CA SER A 77 -4.94 -6.80 17.11
C SER A 77 -5.64 -6.49 15.80
N TYR A 78 -4.99 -6.69 14.65
CA TYR A 78 -5.50 -6.26 13.36
C TYR A 78 -5.82 -7.43 12.43
N ASP A 79 -6.96 -7.32 11.74
CA ASP A 79 -7.39 -8.31 10.75
C ASP A 79 -6.77 -8.01 9.36
N LEU A 80 -6.43 -6.74 9.12
CA LEU A 80 -5.86 -6.25 7.87
C LEU A 80 -4.81 -5.17 8.11
N ILE A 81 -3.64 -5.31 7.49
CA ILE A 81 -2.69 -4.21 7.30
C ILE A 81 -2.58 -3.95 5.81
N TYR A 82 -2.66 -2.70 5.37
CA TYR A 82 -2.61 -2.41 3.95
C TYR A 82 -1.86 -1.13 3.62
N ALA A 83 -1.32 -1.08 2.42
CA ALA A 83 -0.63 0.09 1.89
C ALA A 83 -0.96 0.28 0.41
N ALA A 84 -1.43 1.48 0.06
CA ALA A 84 -1.77 1.86 -1.30
C ALA A 84 -0.66 2.73 -1.90
N SER A 85 0.32 2.11 -2.57
CA SER A 85 1.50 2.78 -3.14
C SER A 85 2.35 3.52 -2.09
N ALA A 86 2.46 2.99 -0.87
CA ALA A 86 3.22 3.64 0.22
C ALA A 86 4.31 2.75 0.84
N PHE A 87 4.16 1.42 0.81
CA PHE A 87 5.08 0.52 1.52
C PHE A 87 6.54 0.56 1.01
N HIS A 88 6.80 1.12 -0.17
CA HIS A 88 8.16 1.29 -0.69
C HIS A 88 8.97 2.38 0.05
N TRP A 89 8.31 3.19 0.89
CA TRP A 89 8.95 4.15 1.77
C TRP A 89 9.30 3.57 3.15
N VAL A 90 8.81 2.37 3.46
CA VAL A 90 9.02 1.70 4.75
C VAL A 90 10.31 0.91 4.69
N ASP A 91 11.13 1.00 5.74
CA ASP A 91 12.26 0.08 5.92
C ASP A 91 11.72 -1.34 6.12
N ALA A 92 12.01 -2.23 5.17
CA ALA A 92 11.49 -3.59 5.18
C ALA A 92 11.95 -4.41 6.39
N GLU A 93 13.17 -4.18 6.90
CA GLU A 93 13.75 -4.88 8.04
C GLU A 93 13.04 -4.52 9.35
N ILE A 94 12.42 -3.34 9.42
CA ILE A 94 11.64 -2.87 10.57
C ILE A 94 10.15 -3.15 10.35
N GLY A 95 9.64 -2.77 9.19
CA GLY A 95 8.23 -2.77 8.85
C GLY A 95 7.64 -4.17 8.69
N CYS A 96 8.37 -5.12 8.08
CA CYS A 96 7.82 -6.45 7.85
C CYS A 96 7.62 -7.24 9.17
N PRO A 97 8.63 -7.34 10.08
CA PRO A 97 8.41 -7.98 11.38
C PRO A 97 7.32 -7.29 12.19
N LYS A 98 7.30 -5.95 12.19
CA LYS A 98 6.26 -5.18 12.87
C LYS A 98 4.86 -5.49 12.32
N ALA A 99 4.69 -5.50 11.00
CA ALA A 99 3.39 -5.81 10.40
C ALA A 99 2.94 -7.24 10.77
N PHE A 100 3.87 -8.19 10.79
CA PHE A 100 3.58 -9.56 11.24
C PHE A 100 3.09 -9.58 12.70
N ASP A 101 3.79 -8.91 13.62
CA ASP A 101 3.44 -8.89 15.05
C ASP A 101 2.11 -8.18 15.34
N LEU A 102 1.75 -7.18 14.53
CA LEU A 102 0.48 -6.45 14.65
C LEU A 102 -0.73 -7.26 14.19
N LEU A 103 -0.54 -8.18 13.24
CA LEU A 103 -1.63 -8.99 12.71
C LEU A 103 -2.08 -10.04 13.73
N LYS A 104 -3.40 -10.24 13.77
CA LYS A 104 -3.97 -11.42 14.42
C LYS A 104 -3.48 -12.69 13.75
N LYS A 105 -3.61 -13.83 14.44
CA LYS A 105 -3.53 -15.14 13.77
C LYS A 105 -4.44 -15.16 12.53
N ASP A 106 -3.85 -15.49 11.38
CA ASP A 106 -4.51 -15.50 10.06
C ASP A 106 -4.97 -14.12 9.55
N GLY A 107 -4.37 -13.05 10.07
CA GLY A 107 -4.52 -11.69 9.56
C GLY A 107 -3.84 -11.51 8.20
N VAL A 108 -4.27 -10.49 7.46
CA VAL A 108 -3.84 -10.27 6.08
C VAL A 108 -3.00 -9.01 5.96
N ILE A 109 -1.89 -9.09 5.22
CA ILE A 109 -1.21 -7.92 4.68
C ILE A 109 -1.53 -7.74 3.19
N ALA A 110 -1.99 -6.54 2.79
CA ALA A 110 -2.35 -6.21 1.42
C ALA A 110 -1.54 -5.02 0.91
N LEU A 111 -0.55 -5.30 0.07
CA LEU A 111 0.27 -4.28 -0.59
C LEU A 111 -0.17 -4.13 -2.04
N PHE A 112 -0.67 -2.96 -2.41
CA PHE A 112 -1.14 -2.72 -3.78
C PHE A 112 -0.69 -1.36 -4.28
N ARG A 113 -0.45 -1.28 -5.59
CA ARG A 113 0.07 -0.08 -6.25
C ARG A 113 -0.53 0.07 -7.63
N TYR A 114 -0.71 1.32 -8.04
CA TYR A 114 -1.03 1.61 -9.43
C TYR A 114 0.28 1.68 -10.23
N ASN A 115 0.38 0.87 -11.29
CA ASN A 115 1.48 0.94 -12.25
C ASN A 115 0.92 1.46 -13.57
N ILE A 116 1.48 2.55 -14.07
CA ILE A 116 1.21 2.99 -15.44
C ILE A 116 1.93 2.03 -16.38
N ILE A 117 1.17 1.25 -17.14
CA ILE A 117 1.69 0.44 -18.23
C ILE A 117 1.40 1.19 -19.52
N ALA A 118 2.45 1.70 -20.16
CA ALA A 118 2.31 2.35 -21.46
C ALA A 118 1.70 1.39 -22.49
N LYS A 119 0.75 1.89 -23.28
CA LYS A 119 0.22 1.10 -24.41
C LYS A 119 1.30 0.98 -25.50
N VAL A 120 1.30 -0.13 -26.23
CA VAL A 120 2.20 -0.27 -27.38
C VAL A 120 1.81 0.78 -28.42
N GLY A 121 2.77 1.56 -28.92
CA GLY A 121 2.51 2.65 -29.86
C GLY A 121 1.98 3.94 -29.21
N ASP A 122 2.06 4.08 -27.89
CA ASP A 122 1.68 5.30 -27.19
C ASP A 122 2.69 6.42 -27.48
N THR A 123 2.33 7.34 -28.38
CA THR A 123 3.19 8.44 -28.82
C THR A 123 3.47 9.43 -27.69
N VAL A 124 2.57 9.56 -26.71
CA VAL A 124 2.78 10.40 -25.53
C VAL A 124 3.85 9.78 -24.64
N PHE A 125 3.80 8.47 -24.42
CA PHE A 125 4.84 7.76 -23.67
C PHE A 125 6.22 7.97 -24.31
N GLU A 126 6.35 7.80 -25.62
CA GLU A 126 7.63 8.00 -26.33
C GLU A 126 8.14 9.44 -26.23
N GLN A 127 7.24 10.43 -26.31
CA GLN A 127 7.62 11.84 -26.12
C GLN A 127 8.07 12.13 -24.68
N MET A 128 7.39 11.55 -23.68
CA MET A 128 7.82 11.63 -22.28
C MET A 128 9.19 10.99 -22.06
N GLN A 129 9.47 9.82 -22.66
CA GLN A 129 10.78 9.17 -22.56
C GLN A 129 11.90 10.05 -23.14
N LYS A 130 11.67 10.70 -24.28
CA LYS A 130 12.64 11.66 -24.85
C LYS A 130 12.92 12.83 -23.90
N ALA A 131 11.90 13.35 -23.21
CA ALA A 131 12.09 14.39 -22.22
C ALA A 131 12.88 13.87 -21.00
N TYR A 132 12.59 12.66 -20.51
CA TYR A 132 13.32 12.06 -19.40
C TYR A 132 14.77 11.76 -19.75
N GLU A 133 15.08 11.30 -20.96
CA GLU A 133 16.47 11.12 -21.41
C GLU A 133 17.26 12.42 -21.43
N LYS A 134 16.62 13.49 -21.88
CA LYS A 134 17.29 14.80 -21.99
C LYS A 134 17.50 15.46 -20.64
N TYR A 135 16.58 15.30 -19.69
CA TYR A 135 16.53 16.14 -18.49
C TYR A 135 16.55 15.38 -17.16
N TYR A 136 16.26 14.09 -17.14
CA TYR A 136 15.98 13.36 -15.90
C TYR A 136 16.98 12.23 -15.63
N TYR A 137 17.25 11.37 -16.61
CA TYR A 137 18.09 10.18 -16.38
C TYR A 137 19.56 10.51 -16.08
N SER A 138 20.06 11.69 -16.47
CA SER A 138 21.39 12.16 -16.09
C SER A 138 21.59 12.30 -14.57
N PHE A 139 20.51 12.35 -13.78
CA PHE A 139 20.55 12.47 -12.33
C PHE A 139 20.33 11.15 -11.57
N TYR A 140 20.12 10.03 -12.28
CA TYR A 140 19.87 8.73 -11.67
C TYR A 140 21.06 7.77 -11.85
N THR A 141 21.29 6.92 -10.84
CA THR A 141 22.34 5.88 -10.85
C THR A 141 22.08 4.75 -11.86
N SER A 142 20.85 4.65 -12.37
CA SER A 142 20.44 3.70 -13.41
C SER A 142 20.04 4.47 -14.68
N ASN A 143 20.84 4.35 -15.73
CA ASN A 143 20.55 4.92 -17.06
C ASN A 143 19.54 4.09 -17.88
N ASN A 144 18.98 3.02 -17.30
CA ASN A 144 18.08 2.14 -18.04
C ASN A 144 16.70 2.77 -18.14
N ARG A 145 16.19 2.89 -19.37
CA ARG A 145 14.80 3.26 -19.64
C ARG A 145 13.87 2.31 -18.87
N PRO A 146 12.76 2.82 -18.28
CA PRO A 146 11.73 1.98 -17.71
C PRO A 146 11.14 1.10 -18.81
N ILE A 147 11.43 -0.19 -18.75
CA ILE A 147 10.87 -1.17 -19.67
C ILE A 147 9.43 -1.44 -19.27
N LYS A 148 8.54 -1.55 -20.27
CA LYS A 148 7.16 -1.98 -20.06
C LYS A 148 7.16 -3.32 -19.33
N LYS A 149 6.67 -3.32 -18.08
CA LYS A 149 6.51 -4.56 -17.30
C LYS A 149 5.34 -5.36 -17.85
N THR A 150 5.58 -6.63 -18.19
CA THR A 150 4.52 -7.57 -18.52
C THR A 150 3.79 -8.00 -17.25
N LYS A 151 2.62 -8.65 -17.39
CA LYS A 151 1.95 -9.29 -16.23
C LYS A 151 2.90 -10.25 -15.49
N LYS A 152 3.73 -11.01 -16.22
CA LYS A 152 4.73 -11.92 -15.63
C LYS A 152 5.77 -11.18 -14.81
N ASP A 153 6.22 -10.00 -15.27
CA ASP A 153 7.19 -9.18 -14.53
C ASP A 153 6.61 -8.58 -13.24
N LEU A 154 5.29 -8.35 -13.21
CA LEU A 154 4.57 -7.87 -12.02
C LEU A 154 4.28 -8.98 -11.00
N ILE A 155 4.32 -10.24 -11.42
CA ILE A 155 4.05 -11.41 -10.57
C ILE A 155 5.34 -11.98 -9.95
N LYS A 156 6.53 -11.52 -10.37
CA LYS A 156 7.78 -11.90 -9.69
C LYS A 156 7.72 -11.39 -8.25
N PRO A 157 7.87 -12.26 -7.23
CA PRO A 157 7.90 -11.84 -5.84
C PRO A 157 9.01 -10.81 -5.66
N SER A 158 8.70 -9.64 -5.11
CA SER A 158 9.78 -8.78 -4.58
C SER A 158 10.46 -9.51 -3.43
N GLU A 159 11.76 -9.27 -3.23
CA GLU A 159 12.55 -9.88 -2.15
C GLU A 159 11.87 -9.76 -0.78
N ILE A 160 11.14 -8.65 -0.56
CA ILE A 160 10.25 -8.40 0.59
C ILE A 160 9.27 -9.56 0.93
N PHE A 161 8.89 -10.41 -0.03
CA PHE A 161 7.92 -11.49 0.24
C PHE A 161 8.55 -12.84 0.59
N ILE A 162 9.85 -13.05 0.30
CA ILE A 162 10.52 -14.33 0.54
C ILE A 162 11.13 -14.38 1.95
N SER A 163 11.46 -13.22 2.53
CA SER A 163 12.27 -13.16 3.76
C SER A 163 11.48 -13.17 5.08
N PHE A 164 10.17 -12.89 5.08
CA PHE A 164 9.48 -12.43 6.31
C PHE A 164 8.32 -13.30 6.81
N ARG A 165 8.51 -14.62 6.94
CA ARG A 165 7.63 -15.58 7.67
C ARG A 165 6.13 -15.60 7.29
N PHE A 166 5.70 -14.88 6.26
CA PHE A 166 4.34 -14.94 5.74
C PHE A 166 4.13 -16.25 4.97
N GLU A 167 3.08 -16.99 5.32
CA GLU A 167 2.62 -18.16 4.59
C GLU A 167 1.56 -17.75 3.54
N ASP A 168 1.40 -18.54 2.47
CA ASP A 168 0.36 -18.34 1.43
C ASP A 168 0.36 -17.00 0.67
N LEU A 169 1.51 -16.64 0.09
CA LEU A 169 1.62 -15.47 -0.79
C LEU A 169 0.73 -15.60 -2.05
N LYS A 170 -0.24 -14.69 -2.21
CA LYS A 170 -0.98 -14.51 -3.47
C LYS A 170 -0.69 -13.15 -4.10
N ILE A 171 -0.23 -13.17 -5.35
CA ILE A 171 -0.02 -11.96 -6.16
C ILE A 171 -1.13 -11.87 -7.19
N MET A 172 -1.86 -10.74 -7.19
CA MET A 172 -2.97 -10.49 -8.12
C MET A 172 -2.71 -9.23 -8.95
N VAL A 173 -2.80 -9.35 -10.28
CA VAL A 173 -2.69 -8.23 -11.22
C VAL A 173 -4.07 -7.91 -11.80
N LEU A 174 -4.66 -6.80 -11.35
CA LEU A 174 -5.95 -6.33 -11.88
C LEU A 174 -5.71 -5.42 -13.08
N THR A 175 -6.20 -5.83 -14.25
CA THR A 175 -6.24 -4.99 -15.46
C THR A 175 -7.67 -4.59 -15.75
N ARG A 176 -7.91 -3.32 -16.09
CA ARG A 176 -9.16 -2.92 -16.75
C ARG A 176 -9.21 -3.49 -18.16
#